data_AF-A0A9D6L839-F1
#
_entry.id   AF-A0A9D6L839-F1
#
_cell.length_a   1.000
_cell.length_b   1.000
_cell.length_c   1.000
_cell.angle_alpha   90.00
_cell.angle_beta   90.00
_cell.angle_gamma   90.00
#
_symmetry.space_group_name_H-M   'P 1'
#
loop_
_entity.id
_entity.type
_entity.pdbx_description
1 polymer ?
#
loop_
_entity_poly.entity_id
_entity_poly.type
_entity_poly.pdbx_seq_one_letter_code
_entity_poly.pdbx_strand_id
1 'polypeptide(L)'
;MKICILGLDCCAPDVVFKDERLTNIRRLMDAGTWGRLESVIPPITVPAWMCMATSQDPGSLGVYGFRNRANRTYGGLSFVDSRSITEPAIWDHLASHGKRSIVMGLPPGYPLRPIEGIRIGCFLTPDTAKNQFTYPAEIGDEIRALVG
;
A
#
# COMPACT_ATOMS: atom_id res chain seq x y z
N MET A 1 -2.90 16.27 15.69
CA MET A 1 -2.37 14.89 15.80
C MET A 1 -1.91 14.43 14.42
N LYS A 2 -0.79 13.70 14.32
CA LYS A 2 -0.34 13.05 13.09
C LYS A 2 -0.43 11.53 13.29
N ILE A 3 -0.75 10.77 12.25
CA ILE A 3 -0.85 9.31 12.29
C ILE A 3 0.20 8.76 11.32
N CYS A 4 0.92 7.73 11.75
CA CYS A 4 1.85 6.97 10.92
C CYS A 4 1.39 5.52 10.87
N ILE A 5 1.26 4.97 9.67
CA ILE A 5 0.95 3.57 9.44
C ILE A 5 2.18 2.94 8.79
N LEU A 6 2.76 1.95 9.48
CA LEU A 6 3.88 1.14 8.97
C LEU A 6 3.35 -0.26 8.73
N GLY A 7 3.40 -0.73 7.49
CA GLY A 7 3.06 -2.12 7.18
C GLY A 7 4.29 -2.89 6.73
N LEU A 8 4.42 -4.11 7.24
CA LEU A 8 5.49 -5.04 6.94
C LEU A 8 4.90 -6.16 6.08
N ASP A 9 5.24 -6.18 4.79
CA ASP A 9 4.71 -7.18 3.86
C ASP A 9 5.24 -8.58 4.20
N CYS A 10 4.39 -9.60 4.06
CA CYS A 10 4.68 -11.00 4.43
C CYS A 10 5.19 -11.19 5.87
N CYS A 11 4.86 -10.29 6.79
CA CYS A 11 5.34 -10.34 8.17
C CYS A 11 4.41 -11.16 9.06
N ALA A 12 4.60 -12.49 9.05
CA ALA A 12 3.79 -13.40 9.86
C ALA A 12 3.86 -13.04 11.36
N PRO A 13 2.73 -13.04 12.09
CA PRO A 13 2.71 -12.67 13.52
C PRO A 13 3.68 -13.45 14.39
N ASP A 14 3.92 -14.74 14.07
CA ASP A 14 4.87 -15.57 14.82
C ASP A 14 6.32 -15.08 14.71
N VAL A 15 6.69 -14.44 13.61
CA VAL A 15 8.02 -13.83 13.43
C VAL A 15 8.15 -12.56 14.28
N VAL A 16 7.08 -11.78 14.39
CA VAL A 16 7.10 -10.49 15.09
C VAL A 16 6.93 -10.66 16.60
N PHE A 17 5.95 -11.45 17.02
CA PHE A 17 5.52 -11.51 18.42
C PHE A 17 6.46 -12.33 19.30
N LYS A 18 7.21 -13.26 18.71
CA LYS A 18 8.12 -14.17 19.42
C LYS A 18 9.59 -13.77 19.35
N ASP A 19 9.96 -12.80 18.51
CA ASP A 19 11.36 -12.37 18.39
C ASP A 19 11.67 -11.19 19.32
N GLU A 20 12.30 -11.50 20.46
CA GLU A 20 12.70 -10.51 21.46
C GLU A 20 13.77 -9.53 20.96
N ARG A 21 14.47 -9.84 19.87
CA ARG A 21 15.50 -8.96 19.29
C ARG A 21 14.89 -7.75 18.59
N LEU A 22 13.59 -7.75 18.32
CA LEU A 22 12.87 -6.63 17.69
C LEU A 22 12.55 -5.53 18.72
N THR A 23 13.59 -4.95 19.34
CA THR A 23 13.47 -4.05 20.50
C THR A 23 12.48 -2.90 20.29
N ASN A 24 12.47 -2.29 19.11
CA ASN A 24 11.54 -1.18 18.82
C ASN A 24 10.09 -1.65 18.71
N ILE A 25 9.84 -2.82 18.11
CA ILE A 25 8.50 -3.39 18.03
C ILE A 25 8.02 -3.83 19.41
N ARG A 26 8.89 -4.44 20.22
CA ARG A 26 8.58 -4.80 21.62
C ARG A 26 8.13 -3.58 22.42
N ARG A 27 8.86 -2.46 22.34
CA ARG A 27 8.49 -1.20 23.01
C ARG A 27 7.12 -0.68 22.54
N LEU A 28 6.78 -0.80 21.26
CA LEU A 28 5.46 -0.40 20.75
C LEU A 28 4.35 -1.33 21.25
N MET A 29 4.61 -2.64 21.35
CA MET A 29 3.67 -3.61 21.90
C MET A 29 3.39 -3.36 23.38
N ASP A 30 4.43 -3.08 24.18
CA ASP A 30 4.30 -2.85 25.62
C ASP A 30 3.59 -1.52 25.95
N ALA A 31 3.75 -0.50 25.10
CA ALA A 31 3.13 0.81 25.29
C ALA A 31 1.71 0.93 24.69
N GLY A 32 1.27 -0.06 23.91
CA GLY A 32 0.06 0.04 23.09
C GLY A 32 -0.84 -1.19 23.18
N THR A 33 -1.65 -1.39 22.14
CA THR A 33 -2.50 -2.57 21.99
C THR A 33 -2.04 -3.36 20.78
N TRP A 34 -1.93 -4.67 20.93
CA TRP A 34 -1.48 -5.56 19.88
C TRP A 34 -2.24 -6.89 19.92
N GLY A 35 -2.26 -7.58 18.79
CA GLY A 35 -2.92 -8.87 18.64
C GLY A 35 -2.76 -9.41 17.23
N ARG A 36 -3.14 -10.68 17.04
CA ARG A 36 -3.20 -11.25 15.68
C ARG A 36 -4.40 -10.66 14.96
N LEU A 37 -4.18 -10.21 13.73
CA LEU A 37 -5.23 -9.75 12.81
C LEU A 37 -5.44 -10.80 11.73
N GLU A 38 -6.69 -11.00 11.34
CA GLU A 38 -7.05 -11.81 10.18
C GLU A 38 -6.80 -11.00 8.90
N SER A 39 -6.20 -11.65 7.89
CA SER A 39 -6.01 -11.04 6.58
C SER A 39 -7.25 -11.29 5.70
N VAL A 40 -7.22 -10.78 4.48
CA VAL A 40 -8.25 -11.09 3.49
C VAL A 40 -8.04 -12.46 2.86
N ILE A 41 -9.08 -13.00 2.21
CA ILE A 41 -8.99 -14.23 1.42
C ILE A 41 -9.21 -13.86 -0.06
N PRO A 42 -8.22 -14.08 -0.95
CA PRO A 42 -6.91 -14.69 -0.70
C PRO A 42 -5.90 -13.72 -0.04
N PRO A 43 -5.02 -14.19 0.86
CA PRO A 43 -4.07 -13.35 1.60
C PRO A 43 -2.83 -13.01 0.76
N ILE A 44 -3.07 -12.35 -0.39
CA ILE A 44 -2.03 -11.90 -1.32
C ILE A 44 -1.82 -10.40 -1.13
N THR A 45 -0.59 -9.93 -1.30
CA THR A 45 -0.18 -8.53 -1.07
C THR A 45 -1.17 -7.51 -1.62
N VAL A 46 -1.42 -7.48 -2.93
CA VAL A 46 -2.26 -6.44 -3.56
C VAL A 46 -3.67 -6.36 -2.94
N PRO A 47 -4.47 -7.44 -2.85
CA PRO A 47 -5.77 -7.36 -2.19
C PRO A 47 -5.65 -7.03 -0.70
N ALA A 48 -4.69 -7.58 0.04
CA ALA A 48 -4.55 -7.31 1.48
C ALA A 48 -4.34 -5.81 1.78
N TRP A 49 -3.42 -5.16 1.06
CA TRP A 49 -3.15 -3.73 1.23
C TRP A 49 -4.31 -2.85 0.80
N MET A 50 -4.95 -3.18 -0.32
CA MET A 50 -6.05 -2.36 -0.84
C MET A 50 -7.35 -2.53 -0.07
N CYS A 51 -7.66 -3.73 0.43
CA CYS A 51 -8.78 -3.94 1.33
C CYS A 51 -8.59 -3.15 2.63
N MET A 52 -7.39 -3.18 3.21
CA MET A 52 -7.05 -2.36 4.38
C MET A 52 -7.24 -0.86 4.10
N ALA A 53 -6.79 -0.38 2.94
CA ALA A 53 -6.83 1.04 2.62
C ALA A 53 -8.23 1.57 2.25
N THR A 54 -9.10 0.73 1.69
CA THR A 54 -10.43 1.12 1.16
C THR A 54 -11.59 0.61 2.01
N SER A 55 -11.33 -0.24 3.01
CA SER A 55 -12.33 -0.94 3.80
C SER A 55 -13.29 -1.82 2.96
N GLN A 56 -12.82 -2.28 1.79
CA GLN A 56 -13.55 -3.20 0.90
C GLN A 56 -13.01 -4.62 1.01
N ASP A 57 -13.78 -5.60 0.54
CA ASP A 57 -13.32 -6.98 0.39
C ASP A 57 -12.76 -7.25 -1.04
N PRO A 58 -11.99 -8.33 -1.24
CA PRO A 58 -11.42 -8.68 -2.55
C PRO A 58 -12.45 -8.82 -3.68
N GLY A 59 -13.67 -9.27 -3.36
CA GLY A 59 -14.76 -9.43 -4.31
C GLY A 59 -15.30 -8.08 -4.77
N SER A 60 -15.53 -7.16 -3.84
CA SER A 60 -15.95 -5.78 -4.14
C SER A 60 -14.91 -5.02 -4.97
N LEU A 61 -13.62 -5.18 -4.65
CA LEU A 61 -12.54 -4.59 -5.45
C LEU A 61 -12.32 -5.31 -6.80
N GLY A 62 -12.82 -6.54 -6.94
CA GLY A 62 -12.51 -7.40 -8.09
C GLY A 62 -11.03 -7.77 -8.19
N VAL A 63 -10.30 -7.74 -7.06
CA VAL A 63 -8.86 -7.96 -6.98
C VAL A 63 -8.53 -9.16 -6.12
N TYR A 64 -7.86 -10.15 -6.70
CA TYR A 64 -7.56 -11.43 -6.04
C TYR A 64 -6.06 -11.74 -5.99
N GLY A 65 -5.21 -10.85 -6.49
CA GLY A 65 -3.76 -11.02 -6.45
C GLY A 65 -3.05 -10.02 -7.36
N PHE A 66 -1.86 -10.39 -7.85
CA PHE A 66 -1.09 -9.58 -8.80
C PHE A 66 -1.64 -9.59 -10.22
N ARG A 67 -2.39 -10.64 -10.54
CA ARG A 67 -3.03 -10.85 -11.83
C ARG A 67 -4.43 -11.36 -11.59
N ASN A 68 -5.39 -10.80 -12.32
CA ASN A 68 -6.78 -11.25 -12.31
C ASN A 68 -7.17 -11.74 -13.70
N ARG A 69 -8.31 -12.42 -13.80
CA ARG A 69 -8.91 -12.73 -15.09
C ARG A 69 -9.22 -11.43 -15.81
N ALA A 70 -8.78 -11.32 -17.06
CA ALA A 70 -9.01 -10.13 -17.87
C ALA A 70 -10.51 -9.92 -18.17
N ASN A 71 -11.29 -10.99 -18.13
CA ASN A 71 -12.73 -11.00 -18.36
C ASN A 71 -13.36 -12.29 -17.78
N ARG A 72 -14.63 -12.56 -18.12
CA ARG A 72 -15.37 -13.76 -17.66
C ARG A 72 -14.97 -15.07 -18.36
N THR A 73 -13.90 -15.08 -19.17
CA THR A 73 -13.32 -16.31 -19.76
C THR A 73 -12.14 -16.80 -18.94
N TYR A 74 -11.64 -18.02 -19.22
CA TYR A 74 -10.44 -18.57 -18.59
C TYR A 74 -9.17 -18.35 -19.42
N GLY A 75 -9.27 -17.68 -20.58
CA GLY A 75 -8.20 -17.63 -21.57
C GLY A 75 -7.13 -16.56 -21.34
N GLY A 76 -7.26 -15.71 -20.32
CA GLY A 76 -6.31 -14.60 -20.14
C GLY A 76 -6.31 -13.96 -18.76
N LEU A 77 -5.13 -13.53 -18.35
CA LEU A 77 -4.89 -12.76 -17.13
C LEU A 77 -4.39 -11.36 -17.46
N SER A 78 -4.86 -10.35 -16.73
CA SER A 78 -4.34 -8.99 -16.74
C SER A 78 -3.62 -8.70 -15.42
N PHE A 79 -2.60 -7.83 -15.48
CA PHE A 79 -1.97 -7.34 -14.26
C PHE A 79 -2.89 -6.38 -13.52
N VAL A 80 -2.82 -6.43 -12.19
CA VAL A 80 -3.47 -5.47 -11.31
C VAL A 80 -2.51 -4.32 -11.07
N ASP A 81 -2.93 -3.13 -11.45
CA ASP A 81 -2.19 -1.89 -11.27
C ASP A 81 -3.05 -0.85 -10.54
N SER A 82 -2.54 0.36 -10.31
CA SER A 82 -3.26 1.35 -9.51
C SER A 82 -4.63 1.73 -10.10
N ARG A 83 -4.85 1.56 -11.40
CA ARG A 83 -6.11 1.83 -12.09
C ARG A 83 -7.15 0.76 -11.83
N SER A 84 -6.75 -0.41 -11.35
CA SER A 84 -7.65 -1.50 -11.00
C SER A 84 -8.42 -1.23 -9.71
N ILE A 85 -8.02 -0.24 -8.91
CA ILE A 85 -8.72 0.17 -7.69
C ILE A 85 -9.51 1.43 -8.00
N THR A 86 -10.83 1.40 -7.87
CA THR A 86 -11.69 2.56 -8.17
C THR A 86 -12.29 3.19 -6.92
N GLU A 87 -12.20 2.49 -5.81
CA GLU A 87 -12.81 2.81 -4.54
C GLU A 87 -11.94 3.83 -3.79
N PRO A 88 -12.56 4.83 -3.12
CA PRO A 88 -11.81 5.76 -2.29
C PRO A 88 -11.04 5.03 -1.19
N ALA A 89 -9.77 5.37 -1.05
CA ALA A 89 -8.95 4.89 0.05
C ALA A 89 -8.91 5.92 1.19
N ILE A 90 -8.34 5.53 2.33
CA ILE A 90 -8.26 6.36 3.53
C ILE A 90 -7.67 7.76 3.27
N TRP A 91 -6.66 7.87 2.39
CA TRP A 91 -6.08 9.17 2.03
C TRP A 91 -7.03 10.06 1.21
N ASP A 92 -7.95 9.48 0.43
CA ASP A 92 -8.95 10.22 -0.34
C ASP A 92 -10.04 10.77 0.61
N HIS A 93 -10.45 9.97 1.59
CA HIS A 93 -11.34 10.43 2.66
C HIS A 93 -10.70 11.51 3.54
N LEU A 94 -9.41 11.39 3.85
CA LEU A 94 -8.68 12.44 4.57
C LEU A 94 -8.60 13.73 3.75
N ALA A 95 -8.33 13.62 2.45
CA ALA A 95 -8.32 14.76 1.52
C ALA A 95 -9.66 15.50 1.50
N SER A 96 -10.79 14.78 1.47
CA SER A 96 -12.13 15.41 1.50
C SER A 96 -12.41 16.19 2.80
N HIS A 97 -11.61 15.99 3.84
CA HIS A 97 -11.67 16.72 5.11
C HIS A 97 -10.51 17.71 5.28
N GLY A 98 -9.88 18.13 4.16
CA GLY A 98 -8.79 19.11 4.14
C GLY A 98 -7.51 18.62 4.82
N LYS A 99 -7.29 17.30 4.90
CA LYS A 99 -6.06 16.70 5.43
C LYS A 99 -5.15 16.26 4.29
N ARG A 100 -3.85 16.20 4.61
CA ARG A 100 -2.81 15.75 3.67
C ARG A 100 -2.23 14.42 4.10
N SER A 101 -1.86 13.59 3.14
CA SER A 101 -1.29 12.26 3.36
C SER A 101 0.03 12.07 2.63
N ILE A 102 0.91 11.25 3.19
CA ILE A 102 2.09 10.72 2.49
C ILE A 102 1.86 9.22 2.32
N VAL A 103 1.86 8.74 1.08
CA VAL A 103 1.67 7.32 0.73
C VAL A 103 2.90 6.86 -0.01
N MET A 104 3.64 5.92 0.59
CA MET A 104 4.89 5.41 0.05
C MET A 104 4.87 3.89 0.06
N GLY A 105 5.24 3.27 -1.07
CA GLY A 105 5.45 1.82 -1.11
C GLY A 105 4.18 0.98 -0.91
N LEU A 106 2.98 1.55 -1.11
CA LEU A 106 1.72 0.83 -1.00
C LEU A 106 1.30 0.24 -2.37
N PRO A 107 1.12 -1.09 -2.49
CA PRO A 107 0.77 -1.74 -3.74
C PRO A 107 -0.76 -1.77 -3.99
N PRO A 108 -1.21 -1.58 -5.25
CA PRO A 108 -0.43 -1.22 -6.42
C PRO A 108 -0.17 0.30 -6.47
N GLY A 109 1.08 0.68 -6.76
CA GLY A 109 1.53 2.08 -6.67
C GLY A 109 1.71 2.81 -7.99
N TYR A 110 1.49 2.14 -9.13
CA TYR A 110 1.68 2.70 -10.47
C TYR A 110 0.54 2.29 -11.43
N PRO A 111 0.13 3.12 -12.42
CA PRO A 111 0.55 4.52 -12.64
C PRO A 111 0.25 5.42 -11.44
N LEU A 112 1.00 6.53 -11.30
CA LEU A 112 0.81 7.42 -10.17
C LEU A 112 -0.58 8.07 -10.22
N ARG A 113 -1.23 8.13 -9.07
CA ARG A 113 -2.48 8.86 -8.88
C ARG A 113 -2.25 10.06 -7.97
N PRO A 114 -2.65 11.27 -8.38
CA PRO A 114 -2.62 12.45 -7.52
C PRO A 114 -3.29 12.20 -6.18
N ILE A 115 -2.74 12.77 -5.11
CA ILE A 115 -3.38 12.85 -3.79
C ILE A 115 -3.10 14.23 -3.20
N GLU A 116 -3.90 14.63 -2.22
CA GLU A 116 -3.57 15.79 -1.37
C GLU A 116 -2.37 15.46 -0.47
N GLY A 117 -1.15 15.73 -0.96
CA GLY A 117 0.10 15.40 -0.30
C GLY A 117 1.09 14.72 -1.23
N ILE A 118 1.77 13.68 -0.75
CA ILE A 118 2.88 13.03 -1.47
C ILE A 118 2.56 11.55 -1.72
N ARG A 119 2.67 11.11 -2.96
CA ARG A 119 2.66 9.70 -3.34
C ARG A 119 4.02 9.31 -3.92
N ILE A 120 4.56 8.19 -3.44
CA ILE A 120 5.73 7.53 -4.01
C ILE A 120 5.26 6.17 -4.53
N GLY A 121 5.71 5.83 -5.74
CA GLY A 121 5.36 4.58 -6.43
C GLY A 121 5.69 3.31 -5.63
N CYS A 122 5.22 2.18 -6.16
CA CYS A 122 5.42 0.85 -5.58
C CYS A 122 5.45 -0.17 -6.73
N PHE A 123 4.75 -1.29 -6.62
CA PHE A 123 4.71 -2.31 -7.67
C PHE A 123 4.30 -1.71 -9.00
N LEU A 124 4.97 -2.20 -10.04
CA LEU A 124 4.85 -1.77 -11.44
C LEU A 124 5.35 -0.35 -11.71
N THR A 125 5.96 0.33 -10.74
CA THR A 125 6.73 1.55 -11.01
C THR A 125 7.87 1.20 -11.98
N PRO A 126 7.93 1.85 -13.15
CA PRO A 126 8.98 1.63 -14.14
C PRO A 126 10.32 2.22 -13.68
N ASP A 127 11.33 2.13 -14.54
CA ASP A 127 12.67 2.69 -14.31
C ASP A 127 12.62 4.14 -13.81
N THR A 128 12.97 4.35 -12.53
CA THR A 128 12.85 5.64 -11.84
C THR A 128 13.85 6.69 -12.34
N ALA A 129 14.85 6.29 -13.13
CA ALA A 129 15.74 7.21 -13.82
C ALA A 129 15.11 7.80 -15.09
N LYS A 130 14.12 7.11 -15.68
CA LYS A 130 13.49 7.49 -16.96
C LYS A 130 12.04 7.93 -16.79
N ASN A 131 11.40 7.55 -15.70
CA ASN A 131 9.97 7.73 -15.48
C ASN A 131 9.71 8.41 -14.15
N GLN A 132 8.65 9.22 -14.11
CA GLN A 132 8.15 9.80 -12.87
C GLN A 132 7.65 8.69 -11.93
N PHE A 133 8.15 8.69 -10.70
CA PHE A 133 7.78 7.73 -9.66
C PHE A 133 7.25 8.39 -8.39
N THR A 134 7.13 9.72 -8.37
CA THR A 134 6.52 10.50 -7.28
C THR A 134 5.45 11.44 -7.79
N TYR A 135 4.49 11.75 -6.92
CA TYR A 135 3.57 12.87 -7.06
C TYR A 135 3.59 13.69 -5.77
N PRO A 136 3.83 15.00 -5.80
CA PRO A 136 4.31 15.78 -6.94
C PRO A 136 5.66 15.28 -7.50
N ALA A 137 6.00 15.69 -8.72
CA ALA A 137 7.17 15.17 -9.44
C ALA A 137 8.50 15.59 -8.79
N GLU A 138 8.53 16.80 -8.24
CA GLU A 138 9.69 17.42 -7.57
C GLU A 138 10.18 16.64 -6.34
N ILE A 139 9.31 15.85 -5.70
CA ILE A 139 9.70 14.99 -4.58
C ILE A 139 10.72 13.93 -5.03
N GLY A 140 10.68 13.51 -6.30
CA GLY A 140 11.67 12.58 -6.85
C GLY A 140 13.09 13.15 -6.80
N ASP A 141 13.25 14.46 -7.02
CA ASP A 141 14.55 15.11 -6.97
C ASP A 141 15.05 15.26 -5.53
N GLU A 142 14.15 15.58 -4.59
CA GLU A 142 14.48 15.62 -3.16
C GLU A 142 14.96 14.25 -2.65
N ILE A 143 14.27 13.17 -3.03
CA ILE A 143 14.68 11.81 -2.67
C ILE A 143 16.08 11.49 -3.20
N ARG A 144 16.34 11.75 -4.49
CA ARG A 144 17.66 11.49 -5.10
C ARG A 144 18.78 12.27 -4.40
N ALA A 145 18.53 13.53 -4.05
CA ALA A 145 19.51 14.34 -3.32
C ALA A 145 19.83 13.79 -1.92
N LEU A 146 18.88 13.12 -1.27
CA LEU A 146 19.03 12.56 0.07
C LEU A 146 19.71 11.18 0.10
N VAL A 147 19.43 10.32 -0.88
CA VAL A 147 19.84 8.90 -0.82
C VAL A 147 21.00 8.53 -1.76
N GLY A 148 21.37 9.40 -2.71
CA GLY A 148 22.37 9.12 -3.74
C GLY A 148 21.86 8.17 -4.82
#